data_AF-A0A8S0FV91-F1
#
_entry.id   AF-A0A8S0FV91-F1
#
_cell.length_a   1.000
_cell.length_b   1.000
_cell.length_c   1.000
_cell.angle_alpha   90.00
_cell.angle_beta   90.00
_cell.angle_gamma   90.00
#
_symmetry.space_group_name_H-M   'P 1'
#
loop_
_entity.id
_entity.type
_entity.pdbx_description
1 polymer ?
#
loop_
_entity_poly.entity_id
_entity_poly.type
_entity_poly.pdbx_seq_one_letter_code
_entity_poly.pdbx_strand_id
1 'polypeptide(L)'
;MLSVDMKSKVDMANPASCQLFGQKLDRLRNHTAAQLINGFNFLRWLESEPQDSHNEHVVINGQNFLMEITPVYLQDENDQHVLTGAVVMLRSTIRMGRQLQNVAAQDVSAFSQIVAVSPKMKHVVEQAQKLAMLSAPLLITGDTGTGKDLFAYACHQASPRASIGRTLPGAELCVYTGRCGRE
;
A
#
# COMPACT_ATOMS: atom_id res chain seq x y z
N MET A 1 -1.96 -8.58 2.63
CA MET A 1 -2.81 -9.75 2.88
C MET A 1 -1.94 -10.97 2.69
N LEU A 2 -2.00 -11.88 3.65
CA LEU A 2 -1.28 -13.15 3.64
C LEU A 2 -2.27 -14.28 3.97
N SER A 3 -2.02 -15.47 3.45
CA SER A 3 -2.78 -16.68 3.72
C SER A 3 -1.90 -17.66 4.48
N VAL A 4 -2.47 -18.30 5.50
CA VAL A 4 -1.80 -19.29 6.34
C VAL A 4 -2.56 -20.61 6.28
N ASP A 5 -1.83 -21.72 6.25
CA ASP A 5 -2.39 -23.07 6.35
C ASP A 5 -2.71 -23.47 7.81
N MET A 6 -3.28 -24.66 8.00
CA MET A 6 -3.56 -25.23 9.34
C MET A 6 -2.33 -25.41 10.23
N LYS A 7 -1.11 -25.42 9.67
CA LYS A 7 0.15 -25.50 10.41
C LYS A 7 0.73 -24.12 10.71
N SER A 8 -0.05 -23.05 10.50
CA SER A 8 0.38 -21.67 10.63
C SER A 8 1.51 -21.29 9.66
N LYS A 9 1.71 -22.05 8.57
CA LYS A 9 2.72 -21.75 7.55
C LYS A 9 2.13 -20.84 6.48
N VAL A 10 2.92 -19.88 5.98
CA VAL A 10 2.45 -18.98 4.92
C VAL A 10 2.34 -19.75 3.61
N ASP A 11 1.16 -19.76 2.99
CA ASP A 11 0.96 -20.36 1.67
C ASP A 11 0.96 -19.29 0.56
N MET A 12 0.33 -18.15 0.83
CA MET A 12 0.23 -17.04 -0.13
C MET A 12 0.48 -15.70 0.55
N ALA A 13 1.02 -14.74 -0.22
CA ALA A 13 1.15 -13.36 0.21
C ALA A 13 1.01 -12.45 -1.00
N ASN A 14 0.35 -11.30 -0.81
CA ASN A 14 0.31 -10.27 -1.84
C ASN A 14 1.64 -9.47 -1.87
N PRO A 15 1.91 -8.70 -2.95
CA PRO A 15 3.15 -7.92 -3.06
C PRO A 15 3.38 -6.95 -1.90
N ALA A 16 2.32 -6.33 -1.37
CA ALA A 16 2.41 -5.43 -0.22
C ALA A 16 2.90 -6.16 1.04
N SER A 17 2.44 -7.39 1.29
CA SER A 17 2.94 -8.22 2.39
C SER A 17 4.40 -8.62 2.19
N CYS A 18 4.82 -8.93 0.95
CA CYS A 18 6.23 -9.19 0.64
C CYS A 18 7.13 -7.99 0.96
N GLN A 19 6.70 -6.79 0.58
CA GLN A 19 7.40 -5.54 0.89
C GLN A 19 7.43 -5.27 2.39
N LEU A 20 6.31 -5.47 3.10
CA LEU A 20 6.22 -5.27 4.54
C LEU A 20 7.23 -6.13 5.30
N PHE A 21 7.38 -7.40 4.92
CA PHE A 21 8.34 -8.30 5.58
C PHE A 21 9.76 -8.24 4.97
N GLY A 22 9.98 -7.45 3.92
CA GLY A 22 11.28 -7.34 3.24
C GLY A 22 11.73 -8.65 2.58
N GLN A 23 10.81 -9.55 2.24
CA GLN A 23 11.11 -10.88 1.72
C GLN A 23 10.26 -11.20 0.48
N LYS A 24 10.87 -11.93 -0.48
CA LYS A 24 10.13 -12.50 -1.62
C LYS A 24 9.18 -13.60 -1.16
N LEU A 25 8.11 -13.83 -1.92
CA LEU A 25 7.10 -14.85 -1.65
C LEU A 25 7.70 -16.25 -1.37
N ASP A 26 8.68 -16.67 -2.16
CA ASP A 26 9.33 -17.99 -1.97
C ASP A 26 9.98 -18.15 -0.61
N ARG A 27 10.53 -17.06 -0.05
CA ARG A 27 11.09 -17.08 1.30
C ARG A 27 9.99 -17.03 2.35
N LEU A 28 8.96 -16.20 2.15
CA LEU A 28 7.83 -16.13 3.08
C LEU A 28 7.14 -17.49 3.24
N ARG A 29 7.01 -18.25 2.16
CA ARG A 29 6.46 -19.61 2.18
C ARG A 29 7.23 -20.56 3.06
N ASN A 30 8.50 -20.30 3.37
CA ASN A 30 9.28 -21.14 4.27
C ASN A 30 9.16 -20.74 5.75
N HIS A 31 8.40 -19.67 6.04
CA HIS A 31 8.20 -19.18 7.40
C HIS A 31 6.82 -19.53 7.93
N THR A 32 6.74 -19.62 9.25
CA THR A 32 5.46 -19.62 9.98
C THR A 32 5.01 -18.19 10.24
N ALA A 33 3.69 -17.99 10.34
CA ALA A 33 3.11 -16.68 10.65
C ALA A 33 3.66 -16.10 11.96
N ALA A 34 3.92 -16.94 12.97
CA ALA A 34 4.52 -16.53 14.23
C ALA A 34 5.95 -15.96 14.09
N GLN A 35 6.73 -16.39 13.08
CA GLN A 35 8.07 -15.82 12.81
C GLN A 35 8.01 -14.44 12.15
N LEU A 36 6.90 -14.13 11.47
CA LEU A 36 6.70 -12.87 10.77
C LEU A 36 5.95 -11.84 11.64
N ILE A 37 5.00 -12.32 12.44
CA ILE A 37 4.11 -11.51 13.26
C ILE A 37 4.22 -12.03 14.69
N ASN A 38 4.99 -11.32 15.50
CA ASN A 38 5.10 -11.58 16.92
C ASN A 38 3.85 -11.08 17.65
N GLY A 39 3.49 -11.75 18.76
CA GLY A 39 2.39 -11.33 19.64
C GLY A 39 1.06 -12.05 19.40
N PHE A 40 0.98 -12.99 18.45
CA PHE A 40 -0.21 -13.81 18.25
C PHE A 40 0.14 -15.28 17.99
N ASN A 41 -0.62 -16.20 18.57
CA ASN A 41 -0.43 -17.64 18.39
C ASN A 41 -1.45 -18.19 17.38
N PHE A 42 -1.07 -18.15 16.09
CA PHE A 42 -1.90 -18.61 14.99
C PHE A 42 -2.26 -20.09 15.07
N LEU A 43 -1.32 -20.94 15.48
CA LEU A 43 -1.56 -22.38 15.58
C LEU A 43 -2.66 -22.69 16.60
N ARG A 44 -2.53 -22.15 17.81
CA ARG A 44 -3.53 -22.33 18.88
C ARG A 44 -4.90 -21.78 18.46
N TRP A 45 -4.92 -20.66 17.75
CA TRP A 45 -6.17 -20.07 17.27
C TRP A 45 -6.83 -20.94 16.21
N LEU A 46 -6.07 -21.46 15.23
CA LEU A 46 -6.58 -22.40 14.23
C LEU A 46 -7.09 -23.70 14.85
N GLU A 47 -6.37 -24.26 15.83
CA GLU A 47 -6.78 -25.46 16.58
C GLU A 47 -8.07 -25.27 17.38
N SER A 48 -8.47 -24.02 17.66
CA SER A 48 -9.73 -23.73 18.36
C SER A 48 -10.97 -23.74 17.47
N GLU A 49 -10.81 -24.01 16.16
CA GLU A 49 -11.88 -24.00 15.15
C GLU A 49 -12.76 -22.72 15.21
N PRO A 50 -12.15 -21.54 15.00
CA PRO A 50 -12.80 -20.27 15.22
C PRO A 50 -13.86 -20.01 14.14
N GLN A 51 -15.08 -19.67 14.54
CA GLN A 51 -16.14 -19.31 13.58
C GLN A 51 -16.07 -17.86 13.10
N ASP A 52 -15.58 -16.97 13.97
CA ASP A 52 -15.52 -15.52 13.71
C ASP A 52 -14.10 -15.04 13.41
N SER A 53 -14.00 -13.82 12.86
CA SER A 53 -12.71 -13.17 12.69
C SER A 53 -12.13 -12.67 14.00
N HIS A 54 -10.81 -12.78 14.15
CA HIS A 54 -10.06 -12.25 15.30
C HIS A 54 -9.33 -10.98 14.92
N ASN A 55 -9.43 -9.95 15.78
CA ASN A 55 -8.73 -8.69 15.61
C ASN A 55 -7.69 -8.50 16.72
N GLU A 56 -6.46 -8.18 16.36
CA GLU A 56 -5.35 -8.00 17.30
C GLU A 56 -4.45 -6.84 16.90
N HIS A 57 -3.95 -6.08 17.88
CA HIS A 57 -2.93 -5.07 17.61
C HIS A 57 -1.54 -5.72 17.60
N VAL A 58 -0.83 -5.57 16.48
CA VAL A 58 0.51 -6.13 16.30
C VAL A 58 1.51 -5.07 15.88
N VAL A 59 2.77 -5.30 16.25
CA VAL A 59 3.89 -4.44 15.86
C VAL A 59 4.77 -5.19 14.88
N ILE A 60 4.89 -4.68 13.66
CA ILE A 60 5.70 -5.26 12.59
C ILE A 60 6.68 -4.18 12.14
N ASN A 61 7.99 -4.47 12.20
CA ASN A 61 9.05 -3.50 11.87
C ASN A 61 8.91 -2.15 12.58
N GLY A 62 8.46 -2.16 13.84
CA GLY A 62 8.25 -0.95 14.65
C GLY A 62 6.99 -0.14 14.31
N GLN A 63 6.10 -0.66 13.47
CA GLN A 63 4.87 0.00 13.07
C GLN A 63 3.64 -0.75 13.60
N ASN A 64 2.65 0.01 14.05
CA ASN A 64 1.41 -0.55 14.61
C ASN A 64 0.42 -0.89 13.49
N PHE A 65 -0.03 -2.14 13.50
CA PHE A 65 -1.08 -2.64 12.63
C PHE A 65 -2.22 -3.22 13.47
N LEU A 66 -3.44 -3.06 12.96
CA LEU A 66 -4.57 -3.88 13.30
C LEU A 66 -4.54 -5.08 12.38
N MET A 67 -4.26 -6.24 12.95
CA MET A 67 -4.35 -7.51 12.29
C MET A 67 -5.77 -8.03 12.41
N GLU A 68 -6.33 -8.46 11.29
CA GLU A 68 -7.62 -9.15 11.20
C GLU A 68 -7.36 -10.54 10.62
N ILE A 69 -7.75 -11.59 11.33
CA ILE A 69 -7.59 -12.99 10.93
C ILE A 69 -8.97 -13.56 10.68
N THR A 70 -9.20 -14.04 9.46
CA THR A 70 -10.48 -14.62 9.04
C THR A 70 -10.28 -16.10 8.71
N PRO A 71 -11.00 -17.02 9.36
CA PRO A 71 -10.91 -18.45 9.08
C PRO A 71 -11.43 -18.76 7.67
N VAL A 72 -10.82 -19.74 7.00
CA VAL A 72 -11.23 -20.19 5.67
C VAL A 72 -11.70 -21.63 5.74
N TYR A 73 -12.96 -21.84 5.37
CA TYR A 73 -13.60 -23.15 5.31
C TYR A 73 -13.74 -23.61 3.87
N LEU A 74 -13.43 -24.88 3.62
CA LEU A 74 -13.73 -25.57 2.38
C LEU A 74 -14.82 -26.62 2.65
N GLN A 75 -15.70 -26.79 1.68
CA GLN A 75 -16.71 -27.84 1.71
C GLN A 75 -16.09 -29.12 1.15
N ASP A 76 -16.04 -30.17 1.95
CA ASP A 76 -15.60 -31.50 1.53
C ASP A 76 -16.71 -32.21 0.72
N GLU A 77 -16.39 -33.33 0.09
CA GLU A 77 -17.32 -34.18 -0.69
C GLU A 77 -18.54 -34.65 0.14
N ASN A 78 -18.45 -34.59 1.47
CA ASN A 78 -19.50 -34.98 2.41
C ASN A 78 -20.35 -33.80 2.92
N ASP A 79 -20.32 -32.63 2.27
CA ASP A 79 -20.99 -31.39 2.73
C ASP A 79 -20.53 -30.89 4.11
N GLN A 80 -19.37 -31.34 4.58
CA GLN A 80 -18.78 -30.88 5.84
C GLN A 80 -17.86 -29.69 5.59
N HIS A 81 -18.02 -28.64 6.39
CA HIS A 81 -17.14 -27.47 6.37
C HIS A 81 -15.86 -27.79 7.15
N VAL A 82 -14.76 -27.98 6.45
CA VAL A 82 -13.44 -28.24 7.04
C VAL A 82 -12.64 -26.94 7.02
N LEU A 83 -12.13 -26.54 8.19
CA LEU A 83 -11.21 -25.41 8.30
C LEU A 83 -9.91 -25.76 7.57
N THR A 84 -9.53 -24.96 6.55
CA THR A 84 -8.31 -25.18 5.76
C THR A 84 -7.17 -24.25 6.14
N GLY A 85 -7.48 -23.15 6.83
CA GLY A 85 -6.50 -22.16 7.25
C GLY A 85 -7.13 -20.81 7.57
N ALA A 86 -6.36 -19.74 7.38
CA ALA A 86 -6.84 -18.38 7.61
C ALA A 86 -6.27 -17.38 6.59
N VAL A 87 -7.04 -16.34 6.34
CA VAL A 87 -6.57 -15.12 5.71
C VAL A 87 -6.23 -14.12 6.79
N VAL A 88 -5.07 -13.48 6.68
CA VAL A 88 -4.64 -12.41 7.58
C VAL A 88 -4.53 -11.10 6.79
N MET A 89 -5.28 -10.11 7.25
CA MET A 89 -5.23 -8.74 6.77
C MET A 89 -4.51 -7.87 7.81
N LEU A 90 -3.70 -6.92 7.34
CA LEU A 90 -2.97 -5.99 8.18
C LEU A 90 -3.36 -4.58 7.75
N ARG A 91 -3.96 -3.81 8.65
CA ARG A 91 -4.35 -2.42 8.43
C ARG A 91 -3.54 -1.53 9.35
N SER A 92 -2.84 -0.53 8.81
CA SER A 92 -2.11 0.43 9.65
C SER A 92 -3.09 1.18 10.56
N THR A 93 -2.81 1.25 11.86
CA THR A 93 -3.64 1.98 12.84
C THR A 93 -3.24 3.45 12.96
N ILE A 94 -2.23 3.90 12.22
CA ILE A 94 -1.78 5.28 12.25
C ILE A 94 -2.81 6.16 11.54
N ARG A 95 -3.72 6.77 12.32
CA ARG A 95 -4.40 8.01 11.97
C ARG A 95 -3.92 9.13 12.91
N MET A 96 -3.20 10.08 12.32
CA MET A 96 -2.80 11.40 12.83
C MET A 96 -1.74 11.49 13.94
N GLY A 97 -0.71 12.31 13.66
CA GLY A 97 0.12 12.96 14.67
C GLY A 97 1.61 12.65 14.59
N ARG A 98 2.29 13.23 13.58
CA ARG A 98 3.76 13.33 13.45
C ARG A 98 4.49 12.11 12.84
N GLN A 99 5.23 12.43 11.75
CA GLN A 99 6.43 11.76 11.21
C GLN A 99 6.31 10.54 10.26
N LEU A 100 6.13 10.87 8.97
CA LEU A 100 7.17 10.74 7.92
C LEU A 100 7.48 9.43 7.16
N GLN A 101 6.84 8.26 7.34
CA GLN A 101 7.38 7.08 6.61
C GLN A 101 6.46 6.22 5.74
N ASN A 102 5.13 6.23 5.88
CA ASN A 102 4.32 5.17 5.23
C ASN A 102 3.20 5.65 4.30
N VAL A 103 3.44 6.74 3.58
CA VAL A 103 2.72 7.03 2.33
C VAL A 103 3.38 6.32 1.14
N ALA A 104 4.55 5.69 1.34
CA ALA A 104 5.42 5.25 0.25
C ALA A 104 4.98 4.00 -0.55
N ALA A 105 4.03 3.18 -0.10
CA ALA A 105 3.83 1.87 -0.75
C ALA A 105 3.01 1.92 -2.06
N GLN A 106 2.18 2.96 -2.27
CA GLN A 106 1.50 3.20 -3.55
C GLN A 106 2.01 4.46 -4.26
N ASP A 107 2.55 5.44 -3.52
CA ASP A 107 3.03 6.71 -4.09
C ASP A 107 4.46 6.68 -4.64
N VAL A 108 5.29 5.73 -4.23
CA VAL A 108 6.69 5.67 -4.71
C VAL A 108 6.76 5.28 -6.18
N SER A 109 5.82 4.51 -6.72
CA SER A 109 5.85 4.13 -8.15
C SER A 109 5.68 5.34 -9.06
N ALA A 110 4.73 6.24 -8.79
CA ALA A 110 4.39 7.34 -9.68
C ALA A 110 5.48 8.43 -9.74
N PHE A 111 6.08 8.76 -8.59
CA PHE A 111 7.14 9.76 -8.51
C PHE A 111 8.56 9.18 -8.66
N SER A 112 8.72 7.85 -8.77
CA SER A 112 10.03 7.20 -8.93
C SER A 112 10.80 7.64 -10.19
N GLN A 113 10.09 8.11 -11.22
CA GLN A 113 10.70 8.60 -12.45
C GLN A 113 11.33 9.99 -12.30
N ILE A 114 11.03 10.73 -11.22
CA ILE A 114 11.57 12.06 -10.96
C ILE A 114 12.85 11.94 -10.13
N VAL A 115 14.01 12.20 -10.77
CA VAL A 115 15.31 12.20 -10.10
C VAL A 115 15.52 13.53 -9.37
N ALA A 116 15.20 13.58 -8.07
CA ALA A 116 15.37 14.75 -7.20
C ALA A 116 16.68 14.68 -6.39
N VAL A 117 17.73 15.32 -6.87
CA VAL A 117 19.06 15.33 -6.19
C VAL A 117 19.16 16.45 -5.15
N SER A 118 18.63 17.65 -5.44
CA SER A 118 18.76 18.81 -4.56
C SER A 118 17.71 18.80 -3.43
N PRO A 119 18.01 19.34 -2.24
CA PRO A 119 17.05 19.44 -1.14
C PRO A 119 15.78 20.21 -1.52
N LYS A 120 15.91 21.26 -2.35
CA LYS A 120 14.78 22.02 -2.87
C LYS A 120 13.89 21.16 -3.76
N MET A 121 14.48 20.36 -4.66
CA MET A 121 13.71 19.49 -5.55
C MET A 121 13.03 18.35 -4.79
N LYS A 122 13.68 17.79 -3.77
CA LYS A 122 13.07 16.78 -2.89
C LYS A 122 11.85 17.35 -2.18
N HIS A 123 11.93 18.58 -1.67
CA HIS A 123 10.79 19.25 -1.04
C HIS A 123 9.62 19.45 -2.01
N VAL A 124 9.90 19.84 -3.25
CA VAL A 124 8.88 19.98 -4.30
C VAL A 124 8.20 18.64 -4.61
N VAL A 125 8.95 17.54 -4.69
CA VAL A 125 8.40 16.18 -4.88
C VAL A 125 7.51 15.78 -3.70
N GLU A 126 7.95 16.02 -2.45
CA GLU A 126 7.14 15.72 -1.26
C GLU A 126 5.85 16.53 -1.21
N GLN A 127 5.89 17.81 -1.60
CA GLN A 127 4.70 18.65 -1.70
C GLN A 127 3.75 18.14 -2.78
N ALA A 128 4.27 17.80 -3.97
CA ALA A 128 3.49 17.26 -5.07
C ALA A 128 2.81 15.93 -4.69
N GLN A 129 3.50 15.03 -3.99
CA GLN A 129 2.91 13.78 -3.47
C GLN A 129 1.71 14.04 -2.54
N LYS A 130 1.87 14.94 -1.57
CA LYS A 130 0.79 15.30 -0.63
C LYS A 130 -0.41 15.92 -1.34
N LEU A 131 -0.13 16.77 -2.33
CA LEU A 131 -1.14 17.46 -3.12
C LEU A 131 -1.88 16.52 -4.08
N ALA A 132 -1.20 15.52 -4.64
CA ALA A 132 -1.79 14.52 -5.54
C ALA A 132 -2.91 13.69 -4.88
N MET A 133 -2.84 13.51 -3.56
CA MET A 133 -3.87 12.86 -2.76
C MET A 133 -5.15 13.68 -2.60
N LEU A 134 -5.08 15.00 -2.83
CA LEU A 134 -6.21 15.89 -2.67
C LEU A 134 -7.07 15.89 -3.94
N SER A 135 -8.39 15.96 -3.76
CA SER A 135 -9.36 16.12 -4.85
C SER A 135 -9.47 17.57 -5.36
N ALA A 136 -8.36 18.32 -5.35
CA ALA A 136 -8.29 19.73 -5.73
C ALA A 136 -7.44 19.94 -6.99
N PRO A 137 -7.74 20.95 -7.84
CA PRO A 137 -6.91 21.32 -8.98
C PRO A 137 -5.50 21.73 -8.54
N LEU A 138 -4.47 21.31 -9.30
CA LEU A 138 -3.07 21.65 -9.05
C LEU A 138 -2.48 22.42 -10.23
N LEU A 139 -1.76 23.51 -9.93
CA LEU A 139 -1.01 24.28 -10.92
C LEU A 139 0.49 24.00 -10.74
N ILE A 140 1.13 23.51 -11.80
CA ILE A 140 2.58 23.24 -11.83
C ILE A 140 3.24 24.32 -12.67
N THR A 141 4.06 25.17 -12.03
CA THR A 141 4.79 26.26 -12.69
C THR A 141 6.29 26.00 -12.71
N GLY A 142 7.00 26.63 -13.65
CA GLY A 142 8.44 26.48 -13.83
C GLY A 142 8.86 26.72 -15.27
N ASP A 143 10.16 26.93 -15.50
CA ASP A 143 10.70 27.24 -16.83
C ASP A 143 10.60 26.05 -17.80
N THR A 144 10.68 26.30 -19.10
CA THR A 144 10.70 25.24 -20.12
C THR A 144 11.87 24.28 -19.88
N GLY A 145 11.62 22.97 -19.90
CA GLY A 145 12.65 21.95 -19.66
C GLY A 145 12.84 21.52 -18.19
N THR A 146 12.03 22.03 -17.25
CA THR A 146 12.09 21.66 -15.82
C THR A 146 11.34 20.37 -15.45
N GLY A 147 10.82 19.62 -16.42
CA GLY A 147 10.15 18.33 -16.19
C GLY A 147 8.73 18.44 -15.62
N LYS A 148 8.03 19.57 -15.82
CA LYS A 148 6.65 19.80 -15.33
C LYS A 148 5.65 18.73 -15.79
N ASP A 149 5.82 18.21 -17.01
CA ASP A 149 4.98 17.13 -17.54
C ASP A 149 5.15 15.83 -16.76
N LEU A 150 6.37 15.55 -16.28
CA LEU A 150 6.65 14.40 -15.42
C LEU A 150 5.97 14.54 -14.06
N PHE A 151 5.94 15.75 -13.49
CA PHE A 151 5.19 16.04 -12.27
C PHE A 151 3.69 15.90 -12.47
N ALA A 152 3.14 16.43 -13.57
CA ALA A 152 1.72 16.30 -13.88
C ALA A 152 1.32 14.82 -14.02
N TYR A 153 2.14 14.04 -14.73
CA TYR A 153 1.95 12.61 -14.90
C TYR A 153 2.01 11.84 -13.57
N ALA A 154 3.02 12.12 -12.74
CA ALA A 154 3.18 11.51 -11.43
C ALA A 154 2.02 11.86 -10.48
N CYS A 155 1.59 13.12 -10.46
CA CYS A 155 0.43 13.57 -9.68
C CYS A 155 -0.86 12.87 -10.15
N HIS A 156 -1.04 12.69 -11.45
CA HIS A 156 -2.21 12.00 -12.00
C HIS A 156 -2.25 10.54 -11.57
N GLN A 157 -1.12 9.84 -11.68
CA GLN A 157 -0.99 8.42 -11.29
C GLN A 157 -1.13 8.18 -9.78
N ALA A 158 -0.66 9.13 -8.96
CA ALA A 158 -0.79 9.08 -7.51
C ALA A 158 -2.18 9.49 -7.01
N SER A 159 -3.02 10.09 -7.86
CA SER A 159 -4.36 10.53 -7.47
C SER A 159 -5.32 9.35 -7.32
N PRO A 160 -6.28 9.39 -6.38
CA PRO A 160 -7.36 8.40 -6.27
C PRO A 160 -8.22 8.25 -7.53
N ARG A 161 -8.09 9.18 -8.49
CA ARG A 161 -8.81 9.22 -9.77
C ARG A 161 -8.11 8.44 -10.90
N ALA A 162 -6.90 7.93 -10.67
CA ALA A 162 -6.11 7.20 -11.68
C ALA A 162 -6.83 5.95 -12.24
N SER A 163 -7.76 5.35 -11.48
CA SER A 163 -8.52 4.17 -11.90
C SER A 163 -9.66 4.47 -12.87
N ILE A 164 -9.99 5.73 -13.14
CA ILE A 164 -10.90 6.13 -14.22
C ILE A 164 -10.06 6.28 -15.49
N GLY A 165 -9.65 5.13 -16.02
CA GLY A 165 -8.93 5.03 -17.29
C GLY A 165 -9.88 5.29 -18.46
N ARG A 166 -9.96 6.55 -18.90
CA ARG A 166 -10.00 6.93 -20.32
C ARG A 166 -9.90 8.45 -20.42
N THR A 167 -9.01 8.89 -21.29
CA THR A 167 -9.01 10.19 -21.96
C THR A 167 -10.44 10.75 -22.08
N LEU A 168 -10.77 11.73 -21.26
CA LEU A 168 -11.93 12.60 -21.45
C LEU A 168 -11.40 13.97 -21.89
N PRO A 169 -11.78 14.47 -23.08
CA PRO A 169 -11.53 15.85 -23.46
C PRO A 169 -12.44 16.73 -22.57
N GLY A 170 -11.95 17.16 -21.41
CA GLY A 170 -12.76 18.00 -20.51
C GLY A 170 -12.41 17.95 -19.02
N ALA A 171 -11.53 17.06 -18.56
CA ALA A 171 -10.90 17.28 -17.27
C ALA A 171 -9.79 18.32 -17.45
N GLU A 172 -10.13 19.58 -17.20
CA GLU A 172 -9.21 20.72 -17.18
C GLU A 172 -8.14 20.50 -16.08
N LEU A 173 -7.16 19.66 -16.36
CA LEU A 173 -5.81 19.90 -15.88
C LEU A 173 -5.32 21.08 -16.73
N CYS A 174 -5.68 22.28 -16.30
CA CYS A 174 -5.20 23.52 -16.90
C CYS A 174 -3.70 23.62 -16.60
N VAL A 175 -2.87 22.86 -17.31
CA VAL A 175 -1.42 23.00 -17.32
C VAL A 175 -1.15 24.28 -18.10
N TYR A 176 -1.30 25.43 -17.43
CA TYR A 176 -0.80 26.69 -17.95
C TYR A 176 0.73 26.59 -17.98
N THR A 177 1.28 26.15 -19.11
CA THR A 177 2.67 26.43 -19.45
C THR A 177 2.77 27.93 -19.63
N GLY A 178 3.10 28.66 -18.57
CA GLY A 178 3.42 30.08 -18.67
C GLY A 178 4.57 30.25 -19.67
N ARG A 179 4.25 30.69 -20.89
CA ARG A 179 5.26 31.26 -21.77
C ARG A 179 5.77 32.52 -21.09
N CYS A 180 7.05 32.51 -20.74
CA CYS A 180 7.85 33.72 -20.69
C CYS A 180 7.79 34.35 -22.10
N GLY A 181 7.01 35.42 -22.23
CA GLY A 181 7.05 36.36 -23.34
C GLY A 181 7.50 37.69 -22.76
N ARG A 182 8.72 38.10 -23.12
CA ARG A 182 9.25 39.44 -22.87
C ARG A 182 8.46 40.48 -23.68
N GLU A 183 8.60 41.71 -23.21
CA GLU A 183 8.26 43.02 -23.82
C GLU A 183 6.83 43.52 -23.61
#